data_AF-A0A0M0G4W7-F1
#
_entry.id   AF-A0A0M0G4W7-F1
#
_cell.length_a   1.000
_cell.length_b   1.000
_cell.length_c   1.000
_cell.angle_alpha   90.00
_cell.angle_beta   90.00
_cell.angle_gamma   90.00
#
_symmetry.space_group_name_H-M   'P 1'
#
loop_
_entity.id
_entity.type
_entity.pdbx_description
1 polymer ?
#
loop_
_entity_poly.entity_id
_entity_poly.type
_entity_poly.pdbx_seq_one_letter_code
_entity_poly.pdbx_strand_id
1 'polypeptide(L)'
;MQRNDLFMIKQRLVKKGDMIVPSIKQKAEAWLFQNIETLRLYRDSTIYFPLVGFADEPKIYISLSNQELEIGYIKDIWYSPCSPEPTKYRKHVMYMTDHLSVEDQTEQILGLLLKTIQSRKRQYRSCLFCGIKVNPEHRYDKDTCHGCATYHYGIKY
;
A
#
# COMPACT_ATOMS: atom_id res chain seq x y z
N MET A 1 -2.50 5.21 -41.93
CA MET A 1 -1.02 5.14 -41.88
C MET A 1 -0.56 6.25 -40.96
N GLN A 2 -0.18 5.93 -39.71
CA GLN A 2 1.22 5.92 -39.20
C GLN A 2 1.81 7.35 -39.08
N ARG A 3 2.38 7.86 -37.98
CA ARG A 3 2.85 7.41 -36.64
C ARG A 3 2.94 8.69 -35.79
N ASN A 4 2.46 8.72 -34.54
CA ASN A 4 3.24 8.65 -33.29
C ASN A 4 4.61 9.35 -33.30
N ASP A 5 4.67 10.56 -32.72
CA ASP A 5 5.92 11.17 -32.22
C ASP A 5 5.83 11.45 -30.71
N LEU A 6 6.42 10.51 -29.97
CA LEU A 6 7.37 10.72 -28.87
C LEU A 6 7.15 11.93 -27.92
N PHE A 7 6.39 11.71 -26.85
CA PHE A 7 6.57 12.45 -25.60
C PHE A 7 7.78 11.90 -24.83
N MET A 8 8.91 12.59 -24.96
CA MET A 8 10.14 12.33 -24.19
C MET A 8 9.97 12.81 -22.74
N ILE A 9 9.66 11.90 -21.82
CA ILE A 9 9.79 12.13 -20.37
C ILE A 9 11.28 12.09 -20.02
N LYS A 10 11.91 13.25 -19.83
CA LYS A 10 13.27 13.35 -19.27
C LYS A 10 13.27 12.90 -17.81
N GLN A 11 13.59 11.63 -17.58
CA GLN A 11 13.80 11.08 -16.23
C GLN A 11 15.22 11.41 -15.74
N ARG A 12 15.33 12.07 -14.58
CA ARG A 12 16.57 12.16 -13.80
C ARG A 12 16.83 10.80 -13.17
N LEU A 13 17.64 9.97 -13.83
CA LEU A 13 18.16 8.71 -13.30
C LEU A 13 19.27 9.02 -12.29
N VAL A 14 19.05 8.70 -11.02
CA VAL A 14 20.10 8.71 -9.99
C VAL A 14 20.91 7.41 -10.15
N LYS A 15 22.13 7.52 -10.67
CA LYS A 15 23.06 6.39 -10.83
C LYS A 15 23.85 6.15 -9.54
N LYS A 16 23.79 4.92 -9.01
CA LYS A 16 24.83 4.36 -8.14
C LYS A 16 24.78 2.81 -8.17
N GLY A 17 25.69 2.18 -8.91
CA GLY A 17 25.95 0.72 -8.91
C GLY A 17 24.84 -0.14 -9.52
N ASP A 18 25.04 -0.68 -10.72
CA ASP A 18 24.01 -1.16 -11.66
C ASP A 18 23.18 -2.39 -11.23
N MET A 19 22.28 -2.19 -10.27
CA MET A 19 20.98 -2.85 -10.20
C MET A 19 19.91 -1.77 -10.23
N ILE A 20 19.17 -1.66 -11.33
CA ILE A 20 18.02 -0.76 -11.43
C ILE A 20 16.92 -1.32 -10.54
N VAL A 21 16.83 -0.87 -9.29
CA VAL A 21 15.72 -1.20 -8.41
C VAL A 21 14.53 -0.33 -8.80
N PRO A 22 13.40 -0.91 -9.28
CA PRO A 22 12.25 -0.12 -9.69
C PRO A 22 11.70 0.68 -8.50
N SER A 23 11.35 1.94 -8.74
CA SER A 23 10.68 2.78 -7.75
C SER A 23 9.34 2.17 -7.35
N ILE A 24 8.83 2.52 -6.16
CA ILE A 24 7.51 2.03 -5.71
C ILE A 24 6.39 2.41 -6.68
N LYS A 25 6.52 3.55 -7.36
CA LYS A 25 5.58 3.99 -8.40
C LYS A 25 5.58 2.99 -9.56
N GLN A 26 6.75 2.68 -10.11
CA GLN A 26 6.89 1.73 -11.22
C GLN A 26 6.39 0.34 -10.83
N LYS A 27 6.66 -0.12 -9.60
CA LYS A 27 6.14 -1.40 -9.10
C LYS A 27 4.62 -1.41 -9.02
N ALA A 28 4.03 -0.36 -8.46
CA ALA A 28 2.58 -0.24 -8.32
C ALA A 28 1.86 -0.13 -9.67
N GLU A 29 2.42 0.63 -10.60
CA GLU A 29 1.91 0.81 -11.96
C GLU A 29 1.93 -0.50 -12.75
N ALA A 30 3.08 -1.19 -12.79
CA ALA A 30 3.21 -2.48 -13.46
C ALA A 30 2.29 -3.53 -12.85
N TRP A 31 2.21 -3.57 -11.51
CA TRP A 31 1.31 -4.49 -10.81
C TRP A 31 -0.16 -4.19 -11.12
N LEU A 32 -0.58 -2.92 -11.10
CA LEU A 32 -1.96 -2.55 -11.39
C LEU A 32 -2.33 -2.94 -12.81
N PHE A 33 -1.48 -2.64 -13.78
CA PHE A 33 -1.70 -3.01 -15.18
C PHE A 33 -1.90 -4.53 -15.36
N GLN A 34 -1.15 -5.35 -14.62
CA GLN A 34 -1.27 -6.81 -14.66
C GLN A 34 -2.54 -7.34 -13.99
N ASN A 35 -3.13 -6.61 -13.04
CA ASN A 35 -4.22 -7.10 -12.19
C ASN A 35 -5.55 -6.35 -12.37
N ILE A 36 -5.58 -5.25 -13.14
CA ILE A 36 -6.76 -4.41 -13.33
C ILE A 36 -7.90 -5.18 -14.00
N GLU A 37 -7.58 -6.07 -14.94
CA GLU A 37 -8.58 -6.90 -15.63
C GLU A 37 -9.18 -7.93 -14.69
N THR A 38 -8.40 -8.51 -13.77
CA THR A 38 -8.94 -9.37 -12.71
C THR A 38 -9.95 -8.62 -11.83
N LEU A 39 -9.66 -7.36 -11.50
CA LEU A 39 -10.58 -6.52 -10.74
C LEU A 39 -11.91 -6.33 -11.47
N ARG A 40 -11.88 -6.15 -12.80
CA ARG A 40 -13.04 -5.88 -13.65
C ARG A 40 -13.87 -7.13 -13.98
N LEU A 41 -13.21 -8.27 -14.18
CA LEU A 41 -13.85 -9.51 -14.62
C LEU A 41 -14.67 -10.19 -13.51
N TYR A 42 -14.22 -10.10 -12.27
CA TYR A 42 -14.87 -10.74 -11.13
C TYR A 42 -15.61 -9.70 -10.29
N ARG A 43 -16.95 -9.78 -10.26
CA ARG A 43 -17.78 -9.02 -9.32
C ARG A 43 -17.32 -9.36 -7.90
N ASP A 44 -17.14 -8.33 -7.06
CA ASP A 44 -16.72 -8.46 -5.66
C ASP A 44 -15.31 -9.03 -5.48
N SER A 45 -14.39 -8.65 -6.36
CA SER A 45 -12.99 -9.04 -6.26
C SER A 45 -12.18 -8.10 -5.37
N THR A 46 -11.21 -8.67 -4.66
CA THR A 46 -10.18 -7.92 -3.95
C THR A 46 -8.81 -8.40 -4.40
N ILE A 47 -7.96 -7.47 -4.83
CA ILE A 47 -6.56 -7.70 -5.16
C ILE A 47 -5.65 -7.03 -4.13
N TYR A 48 -4.47 -7.59 -3.90
CA TYR A 48 -3.54 -7.15 -2.85
C TYR A 48 -2.17 -6.80 -3.43
N PHE A 49 -1.73 -5.58 -3.19
CA PHE A 49 -0.39 -5.08 -3.51
C PHE A 49 0.52 -5.19 -2.27
N PRO A 50 1.52 -6.08 -2.27
CA PRO A 50 2.46 -6.21 -1.16
C PRO A 50 3.56 -5.13 -1.22
N LEU A 51 3.87 -4.51 -0.08
CA LEU A 51 5.01 -3.60 0.06
C LEU A 51 6.31 -4.35 0.39
N VAL A 52 6.75 -5.20 -0.55
CA VAL A 52 7.95 -6.04 -0.40
C VAL A 52 9.19 -5.18 -0.08
N GLY A 53 9.97 -5.60 0.92
CA GLY A 53 11.17 -4.92 1.39
C GLY A 53 10.90 -3.69 2.25
N PHE A 54 9.69 -3.50 2.77
CA PHE A 54 9.36 -2.41 3.71
C PHE A 54 8.78 -2.95 5.01
N ALA A 55 9.53 -2.81 6.12
CA ALA A 55 9.08 -3.15 7.47
C ALA A 55 8.54 -4.60 7.57
N ASP A 56 7.29 -4.77 7.98
CA ASP A 56 6.54 -6.02 8.07
C ASP A 56 5.87 -6.42 6.74
N GLU A 57 6.26 -5.79 5.63
CA GLU A 57 5.73 -5.99 4.28
C GLU A 57 4.19 -5.91 4.19
N PRO A 58 3.59 -4.77 4.58
CA PRO A 58 2.14 -4.65 4.67
C PRO A 58 1.48 -4.74 3.29
N LYS A 59 0.22 -5.18 3.29
CA LYS A 59 -0.60 -5.33 2.08
C LYS A 59 -1.58 -4.16 1.95
N ILE A 60 -1.56 -3.53 0.78
CA ILE A 60 -2.56 -2.54 0.35
C ILE A 60 -3.56 -3.30 -0.53
N TYR A 61 -4.86 -3.09 -0.33
CA TYR A 61 -5.87 -3.76 -1.14
C TYR A 61 -6.61 -2.78 -2.04
N ILE A 62 -7.09 -3.30 -3.15
CA ILE A 62 -8.09 -2.67 -4.02
C ILE A 62 -9.24 -3.68 -4.13
N SER A 63 -10.45 -3.22 -3.84
CA SER A 63 -11.66 -4.02 -3.94
C SER A 63 -12.63 -3.33 -4.90
N LEU A 64 -13.34 -4.10 -5.71
CA LEU A 64 -14.43 -3.58 -6.54
C LEU A 64 -15.69 -4.38 -6.26
N SER A 65 -16.72 -3.71 -5.70
CA SER A 65 -18.02 -4.32 -5.41
C SER A 65 -19.12 -3.40 -5.91
N ASN A 66 -20.03 -3.91 -6.75
CA ASN A 66 -21.18 -3.14 -7.26
C ASN A 66 -20.82 -1.72 -7.77
N GLN A 67 -19.76 -1.61 -8.58
CA GLN A 67 -19.19 -0.34 -9.08
C GLN A 67 -18.54 0.56 -8.01
N GLU A 68 -18.58 0.20 -6.74
CA GLU A 68 -17.83 0.87 -5.67
C GLU A 68 -16.41 0.29 -5.61
N LEU A 69 -15.43 1.13 -5.96
CA LEU A 69 -14.02 0.82 -5.84
C LEU A 69 -13.49 1.33 -4.50
N GLU A 70 -12.96 0.41 -3.71
CA GLU A 70 -12.41 0.64 -2.39
C GLU A 70 -10.90 0.43 -2.42
N ILE A 71 -10.13 1.38 -1.86
CA ILE A 71 -8.70 1.22 -1.64
C ILE A 71 -8.39 1.39 -0.17
N GLY A 72 -7.61 0.48 0.38
CA GLY A 72 -7.27 0.47 1.80
C GLY A 72 -6.05 -0.38 2.11
N TYR A 73 -5.85 -0.69 3.38
CA TYR A 73 -4.75 -1.56 3.82
C TYR A 73 -5.20 -2.51 4.92
N ILE A 74 -4.48 -3.61 5.08
CA ILE A 74 -4.67 -4.50 6.22
C ILE A 74 -4.01 -3.89 7.45
N LYS A 75 -4.74 -3.83 8.55
CA LYS A 75 -4.26 -3.46 9.88
C LYS A 75 -4.64 -4.54 10.88
N ASP A 76 -3.93 -4.60 11.99
CA ASP A 76 -4.25 -5.54 13.05
C ASP A 76 -5.12 -4.87 14.13
N ILE A 77 -6.09 -5.61 14.64
CA ILE A 77 -6.85 -5.23 15.83
C ILE A 77 -6.50 -6.22 16.94
N TRP A 78 -6.14 -5.67 18.11
CA TRP A 78 -5.83 -6.46 19.29
C TRP A 78 -7.09 -6.54 20.18
N TYR A 79 -7.76 -7.68 20.16
CA TYR A 79 -8.79 -8.01 21.17
C TYR A 79 -8.17 -8.62 22.43
N SER A 80 -6.99 -9.22 22.29
CA SER A 80 -6.21 -9.87 23.33
C SER A 80 -4.72 -9.82 22.96
N PRO A 81 -3.80 -9.76 23.94
CA PRO A 81 -2.34 -9.70 23.76
C PRO A 81 -1.70 -10.76 22.86
N CYS A 82 -2.38 -11.89 22.60
CA CYS A 82 -1.78 -13.03 21.91
C CYS A 82 -2.35 -13.30 20.52
N SER A 83 -3.39 -12.57 20.09
CA SER A 83 -4.08 -12.89 18.85
C SER A 83 -4.55 -11.61 18.13
N PRO A 84 -3.65 -10.88 17.46
CA PRO A 84 -4.06 -9.79 16.59
C PRO A 84 -4.87 -10.35 15.42
N GLU A 85 -6.01 -9.75 15.14
CA GLU A 85 -6.83 -10.12 13.98
C GLU A 85 -6.63 -9.13 12.83
N PRO A 86 -6.27 -9.60 11.63
CA PRO A 86 -6.12 -8.74 10.47
C PRO A 86 -7.48 -8.26 9.99
N THR A 87 -7.64 -6.95 9.83
CA THR A 87 -8.86 -6.33 9.34
C THR A 87 -8.58 -5.33 8.22
N LYS A 88 -9.56 -5.15 7.33
CA LYS A 88 -9.51 -4.14 6.26
C LYS A 88 -9.75 -2.75 6.85
N TYR A 89 -8.80 -1.84 6.63
CA TYR A 89 -9.00 -0.42 6.87
C TYR A 89 -9.27 0.31 5.55
N ARG A 90 -10.52 0.72 5.36
CA ARG A 90 -11.00 1.48 4.21
C ARG A 90 -10.44 2.91 4.23
N LYS A 91 -9.67 3.28 3.21
CA LYS A 91 -9.05 4.62 3.13
C LYS A 91 -9.70 5.52 2.09
N HIS A 92 -9.98 4.99 0.91
CA HIS A 92 -10.60 5.70 -0.20
C HIS A 92 -11.73 4.86 -0.77
N VAL A 93 -12.77 5.57 -1.22
CA VAL A 93 -13.91 5.00 -1.94
C VAL A 93 -14.15 5.90 -3.16
N MET A 94 -14.36 5.28 -4.31
CA MET A 94 -14.77 5.96 -5.53
C MET A 94 -15.77 5.09 -6.28
N TYR A 95 -16.69 5.73 -7.01
CA TYR A 95 -17.58 5.01 -7.90
C TYR A 95 -16.97 4.94 -9.30
N MET A 96 -16.97 3.74 -9.88
CA MET A 96 -16.62 3.53 -11.27
C MET A 96 -17.74 4.09 -12.14
N THR A 97 -17.43 5.10 -12.93
CA THR A 97 -18.39 5.74 -13.84
C THR A 97 -18.03 5.45 -15.29
N ASP A 98 -19.05 5.23 -16.12
CA ASP A 98 -18.88 4.93 -17.55
C ASP A 98 -18.45 6.16 -18.38
N HIS A 99 -18.39 7.34 -17.74
CA HIS A 99 -18.03 8.61 -18.40
C HIS A 99 -16.52 8.80 -18.56
N LEU A 100 -15.71 8.01 -17.85
CA LEU A 100 -14.24 8.08 -17.91
C LEU A 100 -13.70 7.01 -18.84
N SER A 101 -12.62 7.34 -19.57
CA SER A 101 -11.88 6.34 -20.33
C SER A 101 -11.26 5.29 -19.39
N VAL A 102 -10.95 4.12 -19.94
CA VAL A 102 -10.26 3.07 -19.19
C VAL A 102 -8.92 3.56 -18.66
N GLU A 103 -8.21 4.35 -19.45
CA GLU A 103 -6.93 4.97 -19.10
C GLU A 103 -7.09 5.94 -17.93
N ASP A 104 -8.07 6.85 -17.98
CA ASP A 104 -8.30 7.84 -16.92
C ASP A 104 -8.70 7.17 -15.60
N GLN A 105 -9.56 6.14 -15.65
CA GLN A 105 -9.92 5.36 -14.47
C GLN A 105 -8.68 4.67 -13.87
N THR A 106 -7.84 4.08 -14.72
CA THR A 106 -6.61 3.39 -14.28
C THR A 106 -5.63 4.37 -13.62
N GLU A 107 -5.47 5.56 -14.18
CA GLU A 107 -4.64 6.62 -13.60
C GLU A 107 -5.17 7.08 -12.24
N GLN A 108 -6.49 7.25 -12.10
CA GLN A 108 -7.11 7.60 -10.82
C GLN A 108 -6.89 6.52 -9.76
N ILE A 109 -7.09 5.25 -10.10
CA ILE A 109 -6.84 4.12 -9.20
C ILE A 109 -5.37 4.09 -8.78
N LEU A 110 -4.44 4.25 -9.72
CA LEU A 110 -3.00 4.32 -9.42
C LEU A 110 -2.68 5.49 -8.50
N GLY A 111 -3.25 6.66 -8.74
CA GLY A 111 -3.07 7.84 -7.90
C GLY A 111 -3.53 7.61 -6.45
N LEU A 112 -4.69 6.99 -6.26
CA LEU A 112 -5.23 6.65 -4.94
C LEU A 112 -4.43 5.52 -4.26
N LEU A 113 -3.98 4.52 -5.02
CA LEU A 113 -3.09 3.46 -4.55
C LEU A 113 -1.80 4.08 -3.98
N LEU A 114 -1.14 4.96 -4.75
CA LEU A 114 0.09 5.62 -4.32
C LEU A 114 -0.11 6.51 -3.09
N LYS A 115 -1.22 7.25 -3.02
CA LYS A 115 -1.58 8.03 -1.82
C LYS A 115 -1.77 7.13 -0.60
N THR A 116 -2.44 5.99 -0.77
CA THR A 116 -2.64 5.00 0.30
C THR A 116 -1.30 4.42 0.78
N ILE A 117 -0.43 4.01 -0.14
CA ILE A 117 0.92 3.51 0.16
C ILE A 117 1.70 4.56 0.96
N GLN A 118 1.75 5.81 0.49
CA GLN A 118 2.49 6.87 1.18
C GLN A 118 1.91 7.16 2.56
N SER A 119 0.59 7.26 2.67
CA SER A 119 -0.11 7.47 3.93
C SER A 119 0.22 6.35 4.93
N ARG A 120 0.11 5.08 4.51
CA ARG A 120 0.39 3.94 5.38
C ARG A 120 1.87 3.92 5.79
N LYS A 121 2.81 4.07 4.87
CA LYS A 121 4.26 4.11 5.18
C LYS A 121 4.63 5.20 6.19
N ARG A 122 3.97 6.36 6.16
CA ARG A 122 4.21 7.48 7.10
C ARG A 122 3.76 7.19 8.54
N GLN A 123 2.86 6.23 8.74
CA GLN A 123 2.41 5.82 10.08
C GLN A 123 3.44 4.95 10.80
N TYR A 124 4.36 4.33 10.07
CA TYR A 124 5.43 3.51 10.64
C TYR A 124 6.50 4.37 11.30
N ARG A 125 6.97 3.94 12.46
CA ARG A 125 8.05 4.59 13.20
C ARG A 125 9.09 3.57 13.64
N SER A 126 10.35 3.99 13.74
CA SER A 126 11.41 3.13 14.27
C SER A 126 11.30 3.09 15.79
N CYS A 127 11.40 1.90 16.37
CA CYS A 127 11.49 1.74 17.82
C CYS A 127 12.81 2.31 18.33
N LEU A 128 12.79 3.09 19.41
CA LEU A 128 13.97 3.73 19.98
C LEU A 128 14.98 2.72 20.56
N PHE A 129 14.52 1.53 20.95
CA PHE A 129 15.35 0.48 21.54
C PHE A 129 15.93 -0.49 20.51
N CYS A 130 15.08 -1.08 19.65
CA CYS A 130 15.53 -2.10 18.69
C CYS A 130 15.78 -1.57 17.28
N GLY A 131 15.45 -0.31 16.98
CA GLY A 131 15.63 0.31 15.67
C GLY A 131 14.70 -0.21 14.56
N ILE A 132 13.94 -1.28 14.82
CA ILE A 132 13.01 -1.88 13.85
C ILE A 132 11.87 -0.90 13.56
N LYS A 133 11.48 -0.82 12.28
CA LYS A 133 10.35 -0.02 11.82
C LYS A 133 9.03 -0.76 12.08
N VAL A 134 8.17 -0.20 12.92
CA VAL A 134 6.95 -0.85 13.42
C VAL A 134 5.72 -0.04 13.01
N ASN A 135 4.65 -0.76 12.65
CA ASN A 135 3.34 -0.18 12.35
C ASN A 135 2.70 0.42 13.63
N PRO A 136 1.68 1.30 13.53
CA PRO A 136 1.03 1.85 14.72
C PRO A 136 0.32 0.79 15.57
N GLU A 137 -0.20 -0.28 14.97
CA GLU A 137 -0.95 -1.31 15.70
C GLU A 137 -0.08 -2.15 16.64
N HIS A 138 1.23 -2.22 16.41
CA HIS A 138 2.20 -2.97 17.23
C HIS A 138 3.10 -2.07 18.09
N ARG A 139 2.69 -0.81 18.30
CA ARG A 139 3.41 0.17 19.10
C ARG A 139 2.67 0.51 20.38
N TYR A 140 3.44 0.56 21.48
CA TYR A 140 2.95 0.96 22.79
C TYR A 140 2.69 2.47 22.83
N ASP A 141 3.67 3.23 22.35
CA ASP A 141 3.63 4.68 22.26
C ASP A 141 4.17 5.15 20.90
N LYS A 142 4.52 6.43 20.80
CA LYS A 142 5.02 6.99 19.54
C LYS A 142 6.34 6.34 19.07
N ASP A 143 7.21 5.94 19.99
CA ASP A 143 8.61 5.61 19.71
C ASP A 143 9.02 4.21 20.23
N THR A 144 8.11 3.46 20.86
CA THR A 144 8.38 2.15 21.47
C THR A 144 7.45 1.06 20.93
N CYS A 145 8.00 -0.07 20.49
CA CYS A 145 7.20 -1.24 20.11
C CYS A 145 6.72 -2.05 21.32
N HIS A 146 5.65 -2.83 21.19
CA HIS A 146 5.11 -3.64 22.30
C HIS A 146 6.17 -4.53 22.96
N GLY A 147 7.00 -5.23 22.18
CA GLY A 147 8.04 -6.11 22.72
C GLY A 147 9.08 -5.37 23.58
N CYS A 148 9.54 -4.21 23.12
CA CYS A 148 10.49 -3.38 23.90
C CYS A 148 9.83 -2.74 25.11
N ALA A 149 8.55 -2.35 25.03
CA ALA A 149 7.81 -1.84 26.18
C ALA A 149 7.67 -2.91 27.28
N THR A 150 7.37 -4.15 26.91
CA THR A 150 7.34 -5.26 27.87
C THR A 150 8.72 -5.50 28.50
N TYR A 151 9.78 -5.50 27.70
CA TYR A 151 11.13 -5.78 28.20
C TYR A 151 11.70 -4.66 29.08
N HIS A 152 11.58 -3.40 28.66
CA HIS A 152 12.20 -2.26 29.37
C HIS A 152 11.31 -1.62 30.43
N TYR A 153 9.99 -1.66 30.27
CA TYR A 153 9.04 -0.98 31.16
C TYR A 153 8.14 -1.94 31.93
N GLY A 154 8.24 -3.26 31.69
CA GLY A 154 7.40 -4.25 32.36
C GLY A 154 5.91 -4.21 31.96
N ILE A 155 5.58 -3.58 30.83
CA ILE A 155 4.20 -3.48 30.34
C ILE A 155 3.67 -4.85 29.93
N LYS A 156 2.45 -5.18 30.39
CA LYS A 156 1.71 -6.37 30.00
C LYS A 156 0.47 -5.95 29.22
N TYR A 157 0.17 -6.68 28.15
CA TYR A 157 -1.01 -6.50 27.29
C TYR A 157 -2.05 -7.56 27.63
#